data_AF-A0A0B7KEW7-F1
#
_entry.id   AF-A0A0B7KEW7-F1
#
_cell.length_a   1.000
_cell.length_b   1.000
_cell.length_c   1.000
_cell.angle_alpha   90.00
_cell.angle_beta   90.00
_cell.angle_gamma   90.00
#
_symmetry.space_group_name_H-M   'P 1'
#
loop_
_entity.id
_entity.type
_entity.pdbx_description
1 polymer ?
#
loop_
_entity_poly.entity_id
_entity_poly.type
_entity_poly.pdbx_seq_one_letter_code
_entity_poly.pdbx_strand_id
1 'polypeptide(L)'
;MVGPGLLSGAVAGTIFASPSAEQVRTGIATRVDREKGVLVVVMNYTGDVLSFGMAVEKAKAAGTDVQMVVVGDDVGVGRAKGGKVGRRGIAGTVLVLKIAGALAAAGRSLEEVAKVARLTADNLVSVGASLEHVHVPGRAVSQEDSLKAGEVEIGMGIHNEVGSSRAELDLPELVGRMLAQLLDQNDKDRAFVNVNSNEVVLLVNNLGGVSALELGAITDEVVTQLSKSYNIQPVRILSGTYMTSLNGLGFSITLLNVVNTDIGGPSMIELLDAPSEVTGWAAPIQKTTWEAKNTAVRTDTVKENQEIKPSGLTVDVSGASTALTTGLKKVIAAEPEITRYDTVVGDGDCGIGLKRGAEVTEIPLL
;
A
#
# COMPACT_ATOMS: atom_id res chain seq x y z
N MET A 1 15.38 5.58 1.79
CA MET A 1 15.17 6.46 0.62
C MET A 1 16.36 7.37 0.28
N VAL A 2 17.47 7.37 1.04
CA VAL A 2 18.66 8.19 0.71
C VAL A 2 19.61 7.41 -0.18
N GLY A 3 20.05 8.01 -1.29
CA GLY A 3 21.00 7.43 -2.24
C GLY A 3 20.77 7.89 -3.69
N PRO A 4 21.63 7.46 -4.63
CA PRO A 4 21.55 7.84 -6.04
C PRO A 4 20.17 7.58 -6.65
N GLY A 5 19.68 8.55 -7.44
CA GLY A 5 18.37 8.49 -8.10
C GLY A 5 17.17 8.80 -7.20
N LEU A 6 17.39 9.15 -5.92
CA LEU A 6 16.34 9.53 -4.98
C LEU A 6 16.77 10.71 -4.08
N LEU A 7 16.76 10.59 -2.75
CA LEU A 7 17.12 11.69 -1.85
C LEU A 7 18.63 11.84 -1.67
N SER A 8 19.12 13.08 -1.73
CA SER A 8 20.49 13.43 -1.33
C SER A 8 20.70 13.34 0.19
N GLY A 9 19.63 13.51 0.99
CA GLY A 9 19.68 13.43 2.44
C GLY A 9 18.29 13.40 3.05
N ALA A 10 18.21 13.01 4.33
CA ALA A 10 16.99 13.04 5.11
C ALA A 10 17.31 13.58 6.52
N VAL A 11 16.37 14.33 7.10
CA VAL A 11 16.51 14.90 8.44
C VAL A 11 15.52 14.21 9.36
N ALA A 12 16.03 13.37 10.25
CA ALA A 12 15.21 12.59 11.16
C ALA A 12 15.03 13.32 12.50
N GLY A 13 13.77 13.46 12.93
CA GLY A 13 13.41 13.83 14.30
C GLY A 13 13.38 12.62 15.23
N THR A 14 12.76 12.78 16.40
CA THR A 14 12.44 11.63 17.28
C THR A 14 11.16 10.94 16.81
N ILE A 15 10.80 9.80 17.43
CA ILE A 15 9.62 9.02 17.03
C ILE A 15 8.36 9.90 17.08
N PHE A 16 7.71 10.06 15.92
CA PHE A 16 6.50 10.88 15.71
C PHE A 16 6.65 12.35 16.12
N ALA A 17 7.87 12.89 15.99
CA ALA A 17 8.12 14.31 16.17
C ALA A 17 8.99 14.84 15.03
N SER A 18 8.61 16.02 14.55
CA SER A 18 9.38 16.75 13.55
C SER A 18 10.81 17.02 14.02
N PRO A 19 11.84 16.96 13.15
CA PRO A 19 13.14 17.52 13.47
C PRO A 19 13.04 19.03 13.73
N SER A 20 13.96 19.57 14.52
CA SER A 20 14.04 21.00 14.74
C SER A 20 14.45 21.75 13.46
N ALA A 21 14.02 23.01 13.34
CA ALA A 21 14.43 23.90 12.25
C ALA A 21 15.96 24.02 12.11
N GLU A 22 16.71 23.89 13.21
CA GLU A 22 18.17 23.96 13.19
C GLU A 22 18.81 22.69 12.61
N GLN A 23 18.26 21.50 12.90
CA GLN A 23 18.68 20.27 12.26
C GLN A 23 18.42 20.32 10.75
N VAL A 24 17.25 20.81 10.34
CA VAL A 24 16.91 20.97 8.91
C VAL A 24 17.84 21.97 8.23
N ARG A 25 18.04 23.15 8.84
CA ARG A 25 18.95 24.19 8.32
C ARG A 25 20.38 23.66 8.16
N THR A 26 20.86 22.92 9.15
CA THR A 26 22.19 22.28 9.09
C THR A 26 22.27 21.27 7.96
N GLY A 27 21.22 20.47 7.76
CA GLY A 27 21.10 19.55 6.64
C GLY A 27 21.25 20.25 5.28
N ILE A 28 20.45 21.30 5.05
CA ILE A 28 20.50 22.13 3.84
C ILE A 28 21.87 22.77 3.64
N ALA A 29 22.45 23.35 4.69
CA ALA A 29 23.64 24.17 4.58
C ALA A 29 24.96 23.36 4.47
N THR A 30 25.01 22.15 5.03
CA THR A 30 26.29 21.44 5.25
C THR A 30 26.30 19.98 4.84
N ARG A 31 25.15 19.36 4.56
CA ARG A 31 25.05 17.90 4.34
C ARG A 31 24.63 17.50 2.94
N VAL A 32 24.31 18.46 2.09
CA VAL A 32 23.94 18.24 0.68
C VAL A 32 24.71 19.20 -0.22
N ASP A 33 24.90 18.80 -1.48
CA ASP A 33 25.35 19.71 -2.52
C ASP A 33 24.24 20.74 -2.80
N ARG A 34 24.64 22.00 -2.93
CA ARG A 34 23.78 23.16 -3.10
C ARG A 34 24.15 24.01 -4.31
N GLU A 35 25.10 23.57 -5.14
CA GLU A 35 25.54 24.32 -6.33
C GLU A 35 24.39 24.60 -7.31
N LYS A 36 23.44 23.66 -7.43
CA LYS A 36 22.24 23.80 -8.28
C LYS A 36 20.97 24.11 -7.48
N GLY A 37 21.14 24.55 -6.23
CA GLY A 37 20.06 24.76 -5.28
C GLY A 37 19.53 23.46 -4.65
N VAL A 38 18.57 23.58 -3.73
CA VAL A 38 18.06 22.48 -2.91
C VAL A 38 16.54 22.43 -2.94
N LEU A 39 15.96 21.27 -3.26
CA LEU A 39 14.53 21.01 -3.07
C LEU A 39 14.29 20.32 -1.73
N VAL A 40 13.45 20.92 -0.90
CA VAL A 40 12.95 20.36 0.35
C VAL A 40 11.53 19.85 0.14
N VAL A 41 11.33 18.54 0.25
CA VAL A 41 9.99 17.92 0.23
C VAL A 41 9.57 17.59 1.66
N VAL A 42 8.37 17.99 2.05
CA VAL A 42 7.87 17.80 3.42
C VAL A 42 6.45 17.25 3.41
N MET A 43 6.11 16.39 4.37
CA MET A 43 4.74 15.94 4.58
C MET A 43 3.93 17.04 5.27
N ASN A 44 2.64 17.17 4.96
CA ASN A 44 1.80 18.23 5.51
C ASN A 44 1.35 17.95 6.94
N TYR A 45 2.29 18.06 7.88
CA TYR A 45 2.05 18.09 9.32
C TYR A 45 2.50 19.42 9.88
N THR A 46 1.72 20.02 10.79
CA THR A 46 1.98 21.36 11.32
C THR A 46 3.41 21.53 11.86
N GLY A 47 3.90 20.54 12.62
CA GLY A 47 5.27 20.57 13.15
C GLY A 47 6.31 20.59 12.03
N ASP A 48 6.13 19.75 11.00
CA ASP A 48 7.04 19.66 9.86
C ASP A 48 7.02 20.92 9.01
N VAL A 49 5.83 21.42 8.65
CA VAL A 49 5.68 22.63 7.82
C VAL A 49 6.32 23.84 8.51
N LEU A 50 6.13 24.00 9.82
CA LEU A 50 6.73 25.09 10.58
C LEU A 50 8.25 24.96 10.71
N SER A 51 8.75 23.78 11.10
CA SER A 51 10.20 23.54 11.28
C SER A 51 10.97 23.67 9.97
N PHE A 52 10.50 23.00 8.91
CA PHE A 52 11.14 23.05 7.60
C PHE A 52 10.97 24.41 6.94
N GLY A 53 9.79 25.04 7.05
CA GLY A 53 9.56 26.39 6.52
C GLY A 53 10.53 27.41 7.13
N MET A 54 10.68 27.40 8.46
CA MET A 54 11.66 28.25 9.15
C MET A 54 13.10 27.99 8.69
N ALA A 55 13.47 26.73 8.49
CA ALA A 55 14.80 26.36 8.01
C ALA A 55 15.07 26.83 6.58
N VAL A 56 14.07 26.68 5.69
CA VAL A 56 14.12 27.13 4.28
C VAL A 56 14.28 28.65 4.22
N GLU A 57 13.48 29.41 4.99
CA GLU A 57 13.59 30.88 5.01
C GLU A 57 14.96 31.34 5.53
N LYS A 58 15.50 30.67 6.55
CA LYS A 58 16.88 30.93 7.03
C LYS A 58 17.93 30.60 5.97
N ALA A 59 17.77 29.51 5.22
CA ALA A 59 18.70 29.13 4.16
C ALA A 59 18.69 30.11 2.99
N LYS A 60 17.49 30.60 2.60
CA LYS A 60 17.34 31.67 1.61
C LYS A 60 18.00 32.97 2.07
N ALA A 61 17.78 33.38 3.32
CA ALA A 61 18.41 34.56 3.90
C ALA A 61 19.96 34.46 3.94
N ALA A 62 20.49 33.23 4.02
CA ALA A 62 21.93 32.95 3.93
C ALA A 62 22.45 32.79 2.48
N GLY A 63 21.62 33.07 1.46
CA GLY A 63 22.01 33.04 0.05
C GLY A 63 21.99 31.66 -0.61
N THR A 64 21.32 30.67 -0.02
CA THR A 64 21.10 29.37 -0.68
C THR A 64 19.81 29.42 -1.49
N ASP A 65 19.86 29.00 -2.76
CA ASP A 65 18.65 28.79 -3.56
C ASP A 65 17.95 27.51 -3.08
N VAL A 66 16.78 27.68 -2.44
CA VAL A 66 16.04 26.59 -1.82
C VAL A 66 14.56 26.74 -2.13
N GLN A 67 13.95 25.66 -2.63
CA GLN A 67 12.50 25.55 -2.79
C GLN A 67 11.93 24.51 -1.85
N MET A 68 10.67 24.69 -1.47
CA MET A 68 9.94 23.79 -0.59
C MET A 68 8.67 23.31 -1.27
N VAL A 69 8.39 22.02 -1.16
CA VAL A 69 7.14 21.39 -1.63
C VAL A 69 6.52 20.65 -0.46
N VAL A 70 5.29 21.01 -0.13
CA VAL A 70 4.48 20.36 0.90
C VAL A 70 3.58 19.34 0.21
N VAL A 71 3.63 18.09 0.67
CA VAL A 71 2.80 17.00 0.14
C VAL A 71 1.66 16.74 1.11
N GLY A 72 0.44 16.82 0.60
CA GLY A 72 -0.76 16.41 1.31
C GLY A 72 -1.67 15.61 0.39
N ASP A 73 -1.57 14.28 0.44
CA ASP A 73 -2.37 13.31 -0.32
C ASP A 73 -3.64 12.86 0.39
N ASP A 74 -3.63 12.87 1.73
CA ASP A 74 -4.54 12.04 2.52
C ASP A 74 -5.98 12.54 2.47
N VAL A 75 -6.86 11.76 1.84
CA VAL A 75 -8.29 12.06 1.73
C VAL A 75 -9.07 11.66 2.99
N GLY A 76 -8.44 10.97 3.94
CA GLY A 76 -9.00 10.71 5.27
C GLY A 76 -9.28 12.00 6.06
N VAL A 77 -8.59 13.10 5.69
CA VAL A 77 -8.90 14.46 6.15
C VAL A 77 -9.65 15.21 5.05
N GLY A 78 -10.97 15.16 5.11
CA GLY A 78 -11.83 15.96 4.24
C GLY A 78 -11.66 17.47 4.44
N ARG A 79 -12.08 18.26 3.45
CA ARG A 79 -11.95 19.73 3.45
C ARG A 79 -12.52 20.39 4.70
N ALA A 80 -13.66 19.92 5.19
CA ALA A 80 -14.31 20.46 6.37
C ALA A 80 -13.43 20.32 7.63
N LYS A 81 -12.77 19.16 7.80
CA LYS A 81 -11.87 18.88 8.94
C LYS A 81 -10.49 19.52 8.75
N GLY A 82 -9.96 19.51 7.54
CA GLY A 82 -8.62 20.03 7.23
C GLY A 82 -8.48 21.54 7.36
N GLY A 83 -9.58 22.29 7.13
CA GLY A 83 -9.59 23.74 7.30
C GLY A 83 -8.43 24.45 6.59
N LYS A 84 -7.70 25.29 7.32
CA LYS A 84 -6.50 25.99 6.79
C LYS A 84 -5.25 25.12 6.71
N VAL A 85 -5.20 24.01 7.44
CA VAL A 85 -4.03 23.12 7.48
C VAL A 85 -4.01 22.22 6.24
N GLY A 86 -5.18 21.77 5.79
CA GLY A 86 -5.34 20.90 4.62
C GLY A 86 -5.19 19.41 4.93
N ARG A 87 -4.91 18.62 3.89
CA ARG A 87 -4.73 17.16 3.95
C ARG A 87 -3.41 16.78 4.61
N ARG A 88 -3.34 15.66 5.35
CA ARG A 88 -2.05 15.10 5.81
C ARG A 88 -1.22 14.60 4.62
N GLY A 89 0.10 14.57 4.78
CA GLY A 89 1.01 13.91 3.83
C GLY A 89 1.30 12.48 4.29
N ILE A 90 0.99 11.48 3.46
CA ILE A 90 1.21 10.07 3.76
C ILE A 90 1.96 9.37 2.60
N ALA A 91 1.66 8.10 2.33
CA ALA A 91 2.44 7.23 1.45
C ALA A 91 2.69 7.77 0.03
N GLY A 92 1.81 8.61 -0.51
CA GLY A 92 1.98 9.25 -1.82
C GLY A 92 3.18 10.19 -1.89
N THR A 93 3.66 10.69 -0.74
CA THR A 93 4.95 11.41 -0.65
C THR A 93 6.09 10.59 -1.26
N VAL A 94 6.08 9.26 -1.11
CA VAL A 94 7.12 8.38 -1.66
C VAL A 94 7.20 8.48 -3.20
N LEU A 95 6.06 8.63 -3.88
CA LEU A 95 6.02 8.84 -5.33
C LEU A 95 6.59 10.21 -5.73
N VAL A 96 6.28 11.26 -4.94
CA VAL A 96 6.85 12.61 -5.14
C VAL A 96 8.37 12.57 -5.01
N LEU A 97 8.89 11.91 -3.96
CA LEU A 97 10.34 11.77 -3.74
C LEU A 97 11.01 11.02 -4.89
N LYS A 98 10.40 9.94 -5.40
CA LYS A 98 10.95 9.19 -6.53
C LYS A 98 11.02 10.03 -7.80
N ILE A 99 9.91 10.67 -8.17
CA ILE A 99 9.81 11.44 -9.41
C ILE A 99 10.73 12.65 -9.37
N ALA A 100 10.74 13.39 -8.25
CA ALA A 100 11.62 14.54 -8.07
C ALA A 100 13.10 14.13 -8.01
N GLY A 101 13.44 13.06 -7.29
CA GLY A 101 14.81 12.56 -7.18
C GLY A 101 15.38 12.07 -8.51
N ALA A 102 14.58 11.34 -9.28
CA ALA A 102 14.96 10.91 -10.63
C ALA A 102 15.17 12.10 -11.58
N LEU A 103 14.31 13.12 -11.51
CA LEU A 103 14.40 14.31 -12.36
C LEU A 103 15.63 15.16 -11.99
N ALA A 104 15.94 15.29 -10.70
CA ALA A 104 17.15 15.93 -10.21
C ALA A 104 18.40 15.16 -10.65
N ALA A 105 18.38 13.82 -10.58
CA ALA A 105 19.47 12.98 -11.06
C ALA A 105 19.70 13.08 -12.58
N ALA A 106 18.65 13.38 -13.36
CA ALA A 106 18.74 13.71 -14.78
C ALA A 106 19.33 15.12 -15.04
N GLY A 107 19.73 15.86 -14.00
CA GLY A 107 20.42 17.13 -14.10
C GLY A 107 19.53 18.34 -14.38
N ARG A 108 18.20 18.21 -14.22
CA ARG A 108 17.25 19.31 -14.41
C ARG A 108 17.39 20.39 -13.33
N SER A 109 16.89 21.58 -13.65
CA SER A 109 16.99 22.75 -12.77
C SER A 109 16.10 22.61 -11.53
N LEU A 110 16.46 23.30 -10.43
CA LEU A 110 15.65 23.32 -9.21
C LEU A 110 14.20 23.73 -9.48
N GLU A 111 13.98 24.70 -10.38
CA GLU A 111 12.66 25.17 -10.77
C GLU A 111 11.82 24.06 -11.41
N GLU A 112 12.39 23.32 -12.36
CA GLU A 112 11.71 22.21 -13.03
C GLU A 112 11.43 21.06 -12.06
N VAL A 113 12.40 20.72 -11.22
CA VAL A 113 12.22 19.65 -10.21
C VAL A 113 11.12 20.03 -9.22
N ALA A 114 11.11 21.28 -8.73
CA ALA A 114 10.07 21.77 -7.84
C ALA A 114 8.69 21.84 -8.53
N LYS A 115 8.64 22.26 -9.80
CA LYS A 115 7.41 22.26 -10.62
C LYS A 115 6.83 20.85 -10.71
N VAL A 116 7.63 19.86 -11.10
CA VAL A 116 7.16 18.48 -11.26
C VAL A 116 6.83 17.84 -9.91
N ALA A 117 7.56 18.16 -8.84
CA ALA A 117 7.23 17.69 -7.49
C ALA A 117 5.85 18.21 -7.02
N ARG A 118 5.55 19.50 -7.21
CA ARG A 118 4.21 20.06 -6.91
C ARG A 118 3.14 19.42 -7.78
N LEU A 119 3.40 19.33 -9.08
CA LEU A 119 2.46 18.71 -10.03
C LEU A 119 2.13 17.27 -9.63
N THR A 120 3.14 16.50 -9.21
CA THR A 120 2.94 15.13 -8.71
C THR A 120 2.11 15.14 -7.44
N ALA A 121 2.42 16.02 -6.48
CA ALA A 121 1.67 16.17 -5.21
C ALA A 121 0.21 16.60 -5.42
N ASP A 122 -0.06 17.43 -6.44
CA ASP A 122 -1.41 17.88 -6.78
C ASP A 122 -2.25 16.81 -7.48
N ASN A 123 -1.61 15.75 -7.99
CA ASN A 123 -2.26 14.66 -8.73
C ASN A 123 -2.28 13.32 -7.98
N LEU A 124 -2.06 13.34 -6.66
CA LEU A 124 -2.15 12.17 -5.78
C LEU A 124 -3.28 12.26 -4.76
N VAL A 125 -3.85 11.09 -4.48
CA VAL A 125 -4.81 10.85 -3.40
C VAL A 125 -4.43 9.56 -2.70
N SER A 126 -4.49 9.58 -1.37
CA SER A 126 -4.18 8.42 -0.53
C SER A 126 -5.18 8.27 0.61
N VAL A 127 -5.43 7.04 1.05
CA VAL A 127 -6.16 6.76 2.28
C VAL A 127 -5.58 5.52 2.96
N GLY A 128 -5.38 5.60 4.27
CA GLY A 128 -4.98 4.48 5.12
C GLY A 128 -6.16 3.80 5.79
N ALA A 129 -5.98 2.55 6.22
CA ALA A 129 -6.86 1.87 7.14
C ALA A 129 -6.05 1.00 8.09
N SER A 130 -6.45 0.94 9.36
CA SER A 130 -5.78 0.13 10.38
C SER A 130 -6.77 -0.61 11.26
N LEU A 131 -6.38 -1.81 11.68
CA LEU A 131 -7.10 -2.65 12.63
C LEU A 131 -6.75 -2.30 14.08
N GLU A 132 -5.62 -1.63 14.31
CA GLU A 132 -5.16 -1.25 15.64
C GLU A 132 -4.38 0.07 15.62
N HIS A 133 -4.29 0.72 16.78
CA HIS A 133 -3.31 1.77 17.03
C HIS A 133 -1.90 1.17 17.10
N VAL A 134 -0.92 1.95 16.65
CA VAL A 134 0.48 1.51 16.64
C VAL A 134 1.10 1.66 18.03
N HIS A 135 2.02 0.75 18.36
CA HIS A 135 2.78 0.80 19.59
C HIS A 135 3.94 1.78 19.45
N VAL A 136 3.93 2.84 20.27
CA VAL A 136 5.01 3.82 20.33
C VAL A 136 6.00 3.43 21.45
N PRO A 137 7.27 3.11 21.13
CA PRO A 137 8.26 2.73 22.12
C PRO A 137 8.39 3.73 23.26
N GLY A 138 8.40 3.24 24.50
CA GLY A 138 8.50 4.07 25.70
C GLY A 138 7.20 4.74 26.13
N ARG A 139 6.06 4.48 25.45
CA ARG A 139 4.73 4.88 25.92
C ARG A 139 3.95 3.65 26.42
N ALA A 140 3.16 3.84 27.47
CA ALA A 140 2.21 2.83 27.90
C ALA A 140 1.14 2.62 26.81
N VAL A 141 0.71 1.38 26.62
CA VAL A 141 -0.42 1.06 25.76
C VAL A 141 -1.69 1.51 26.48
N SER A 142 -2.38 2.54 25.98
CA SER A 142 -3.71 2.90 26.47
C SER A 142 -4.74 1.98 25.81
N GLN A 143 -5.62 1.37 26.62
CA GLN A 143 -6.76 0.60 26.12
C GLN A 143 -8.00 1.47 25.87
N GLU A 144 -8.02 2.71 26.37
CA GLU A 144 -9.22 3.55 26.32
C GLU A 144 -9.61 3.97 24.88
N ASP A 145 -8.64 4.01 23.95
CA ASP A 145 -8.86 4.42 22.56
C ASP A 145 -8.59 3.28 21.54
N SER A 146 -8.33 2.05 21.99
CA SER A 146 -8.03 0.92 21.10
C SER A 146 -9.27 0.47 20.31
N LEU A 147 -9.02 0.02 19.09
CA LEU A 147 -10.02 -0.62 18.23
C LEU A 147 -10.46 -1.95 18.83
N LYS A 148 -11.75 -2.26 18.71
CA LYS A 148 -12.29 -3.57 19.12
C LYS A 148 -11.89 -4.64 18.11
N ALA A 149 -11.92 -5.90 18.53
CA ALA A 149 -11.71 -7.03 17.62
C ALA A 149 -12.72 -6.97 16.46
N GLY A 150 -12.22 -6.99 15.22
CA GLY A 150 -13.02 -6.88 14.00
C GLY A 150 -13.33 -5.44 13.56
N GLU A 151 -12.99 -4.43 14.36
CA GLU A 151 -13.15 -3.02 14.01
C GLU A 151 -11.95 -2.52 13.19
N VAL A 152 -12.22 -1.73 12.15
CA VAL A 152 -11.21 -1.04 11.34
C VAL A 152 -11.45 0.47 11.35
N GLU A 153 -10.39 1.25 11.43
CA GLU A 153 -10.42 2.70 11.31
C GLU A 153 -9.94 3.16 9.93
N ILE A 154 -10.85 3.73 9.15
CA ILE A 154 -10.57 4.25 7.81
C ILE A 154 -10.10 5.69 7.90
N GLY A 155 -8.99 5.98 7.23
CA GLY A 155 -8.35 7.28 7.20
C GLY A 155 -7.55 7.57 8.47
N MET A 156 -7.18 6.56 9.26
CA MET A 156 -6.25 6.78 10.39
C MET A 156 -4.91 7.30 9.87
N GLY A 157 -4.34 8.30 10.54
CA GLY A 157 -3.05 8.87 10.15
C GLY A 157 -1.86 8.00 10.58
N ILE A 158 -0.66 8.32 10.09
CA ILE A 158 0.57 7.56 10.38
C ILE A 158 1.12 7.77 11.80
N HIS A 159 0.48 8.59 12.64
CA HIS A 159 0.85 8.79 14.04
C HIS A 159 -0.33 8.53 15.00
N ASN A 160 -1.25 7.61 14.65
CA ASN A 160 -2.50 7.33 15.36
C ASN A 160 -3.50 8.51 15.38
N GLU A 161 -3.42 9.45 14.43
CA GLU A 161 -4.42 10.51 14.36
C GLU A 161 -5.77 9.95 13.92
N VAL A 162 -6.83 10.36 14.62
CA VAL A 162 -8.21 9.93 14.38
C VAL A 162 -8.58 10.02 12.89
N GLY A 163 -9.09 8.92 12.38
CA GLY A 163 -9.54 8.75 11.03
C GLY A 163 -10.86 9.45 10.70
N SER A 164 -11.42 9.02 9.59
CA SER A 164 -12.68 9.52 9.04
C SER A 164 -13.88 8.73 9.55
N SER A 165 -13.70 7.44 9.83
CA SER A 165 -14.76 6.55 10.32
C SER A 165 -14.18 5.26 10.91
N ARG A 166 -14.96 4.61 11.77
CA ARG A 166 -14.72 3.25 12.26
C ARG A 166 -15.89 2.35 11.86
N ALA A 167 -15.62 1.10 11.54
CA ALA A 167 -16.64 0.12 11.20
C ALA A 167 -16.12 -1.31 11.39
N GLU A 168 -17.02 -2.29 11.52
CA GLU A 168 -16.69 -3.71 11.39
C GLU A 168 -16.90 -4.08 9.92
N LEU A 169 -15.81 -4.39 9.21
CA LEU A 169 -15.82 -4.63 7.76
C LEU A 169 -14.89 -5.79 7.42
N ASP A 170 -15.29 -6.57 6.42
CA ASP A 170 -14.36 -7.46 5.74
C ASP A 170 -13.49 -6.69 4.72
N LEU A 171 -12.52 -7.38 4.12
CA LEU A 171 -11.57 -6.76 3.20
C LEU A 171 -12.25 -6.16 1.95
N PRO A 172 -13.15 -6.86 1.23
CA PRO A 172 -13.85 -6.27 0.08
C PRO A 172 -14.65 -5.01 0.42
N GLU A 173 -15.38 -5.00 1.54
CA GLU A 173 -16.14 -3.82 1.97
C GLU A 173 -15.22 -2.65 2.35
N LEU A 174 -14.13 -2.95 3.06
CA LEU A 174 -13.12 -1.97 3.43
C LEU A 174 -12.49 -1.32 2.20
N VAL A 175 -12.00 -2.12 1.25
CA VAL A 175 -11.41 -1.64 0.00
C VAL A 175 -12.43 -0.82 -0.80
N GLY A 176 -13.68 -1.26 -0.88
CA GLY A 176 -14.74 -0.52 -1.56
C GLY A 176 -14.97 0.87 -0.97
N ARG A 177 -14.99 0.99 0.36
CA ARG A 177 -15.10 2.29 1.04
C ARG A 177 -13.87 3.17 0.85
N MET A 178 -12.66 2.59 0.91
CA MET A 178 -11.42 3.32 0.67
C MET A 178 -11.36 3.87 -0.76
N LEU A 179 -11.68 3.05 -1.77
CA LEU A 179 -11.72 3.48 -3.16
C LEU A 179 -12.81 4.54 -3.41
N ALA A 180 -13.97 4.44 -2.76
CA ALA A 180 -14.99 5.47 -2.83
C ALA A 180 -14.47 6.82 -2.31
N GLN A 181 -13.74 6.85 -1.18
CA GLN A 181 -13.13 8.09 -0.68
C GLN A 181 -12.10 8.69 -1.65
N LEU A 182 -11.40 7.85 -2.41
CA LEU A 182 -10.39 8.29 -3.38
C LEU A 182 -10.99 8.79 -4.70
N LEU A 183 -12.10 8.20 -5.15
CA LEU A 183 -12.55 8.30 -6.54
C LEU A 183 -13.95 8.91 -6.72
N ASP A 184 -14.82 8.90 -5.71
CA ASP A 184 -16.18 9.45 -5.86
C ASP A 184 -16.18 10.97 -5.99
N GLN A 185 -16.40 11.44 -7.22
CA GLN A 185 -16.47 12.89 -7.52
C GLN A 185 -17.71 13.58 -6.94
N ASN A 186 -18.68 12.82 -6.41
CA ASN A 186 -19.83 13.37 -5.69
C ASN A 186 -19.52 13.67 -4.22
N ASP A 187 -18.46 13.09 -3.64
CA ASP A 187 -17.99 13.45 -2.29
C ASP A 187 -17.30 14.82 -2.35
N LYS A 188 -18.08 15.88 -2.14
CA LYS A 188 -17.57 17.27 -2.13
C LYS A 188 -16.52 17.53 -1.05
N ASP A 189 -16.46 16.70 -0.01
CA ASP A 189 -15.49 16.82 1.07
C ASP A 189 -14.15 16.19 0.68
N ARG A 190 -14.14 15.10 -0.11
CA ARG A 190 -12.95 14.30 -0.44
C ARG A 190 -12.55 14.19 -1.92
N ALA A 191 -13.35 14.68 -2.86
CA ALA A 191 -13.02 14.69 -4.29
C ALA A 191 -11.90 15.71 -4.60
N PHE A 192 -10.67 15.44 -4.15
CA PHE A 192 -9.51 16.32 -4.29
C PHE A 192 -8.89 16.27 -5.68
N VAL A 193 -8.87 15.09 -6.29
CA VAL A 193 -8.30 14.85 -7.61
C VAL A 193 -9.34 14.11 -8.45
N ASN A 194 -9.49 14.54 -9.70
CA ASN A 194 -10.25 13.80 -10.70
C ASN A 194 -9.30 12.85 -11.42
N VAL A 195 -9.30 11.57 -11.04
CA VAL A 195 -8.44 10.54 -11.65
C VAL A 195 -9.04 10.15 -13.00
N ASN A 196 -8.60 10.83 -14.05
CA ASN A 196 -9.14 10.75 -15.40
C ASN A 196 -8.10 10.41 -16.47
N SER A 197 -6.86 10.15 -16.07
CA SER A 197 -5.79 9.69 -16.95
C SER A 197 -5.97 8.22 -17.32
N ASN A 198 -5.55 7.86 -18.53
CA ASN A 198 -5.40 6.46 -18.94
C ASN A 198 -4.18 5.79 -18.31
N GLU A 199 -3.32 6.59 -17.66
CA GLU A 199 -2.12 6.14 -16.97
C GLU A 199 -2.30 6.44 -15.47
N VAL A 200 -2.68 5.42 -14.71
CA VAL A 200 -2.81 5.51 -13.25
C VAL A 200 -1.73 4.65 -12.61
N VAL A 201 -1.02 5.18 -11.61
CA VAL A 201 -0.08 4.41 -10.80
C VAL A 201 -0.75 4.06 -9.48
N LEU A 202 -0.68 2.79 -9.10
CA LEU A 202 -1.17 2.27 -7.82
C LEU A 202 0.00 2.02 -6.87
N LEU A 203 -0.10 2.52 -5.65
CA LEU A 203 0.74 2.13 -4.53
C LEU A 203 -0.13 1.55 -3.41
N VAL A 204 0.08 0.27 -3.08
CA VAL A 204 -0.46 -0.42 -1.91
C VAL A 204 0.66 -0.49 -0.86
N ASN A 205 0.55 0.32 0.18
CA ASN A 205 1.61 0.49 1.17
C ASN A 205 1.25 -0.17 2.51
N ASN A 206 2.15 -1.01 3.00
CA ASN A 206 2.08 -1.65 4.32
C ASN A 206 2.52 -0.68 5.42
N LEU A 207 1.69 -0.50 6.46
CA LEU A 207 2.00 0.37 7.60
C LEU A 207 2.99 -0.26 8.59
N GLY A 208 3.34 -1.53 8.40
CA GLY A 208 4.45 -2.21 9.07
C GLY A 208 4.08 -3.56 9.70
N GLY A 209 2.79 -3.77 10.00
CA GLY A 209 2.30 -4.95 10.71
C GLY A 209 1.57 -5.99 9.85
N VAL A 210 1.34 -5.73 8.56
CA VAL A 210 0.62 -6.66 7.67
C VAL A 210 1.59 -7.70 7.08
N SER A 211 1.19 -8.96 7.01
CA SER A 211 2.02 -10.02 6.42
C SER A 211 2.14 -9.89 4.90
N ALA A 212 3.16 -10.52 4.30
CA ALA A 212 3.33 -10.52 2.85
C ALA A 212 2.15 -11.20 2.11
N LEU A 213 1.56 -12.24 2.72
CA LEU A 213 0.39 -12.94 2.17
C LEU A 213 -0.84 -12.02 2.15
N GLU A 214 -1.13 -11.36 3.27
CA GLU A 214 -2.24 -10.42 3.38
C GLU A 214 -2.06 -9.23 2.45
N LEU A 215 -0.84 -8.68 2.35
CA LEU A 215 -0.55 -7.57 1.43
C LEU A 215 -0.79 -7.98 -0.03
N GLY A 216 -0.47 -9.22 -0.40
CA GLY A 216 -0.79 -9.80 -1.70
C GLY A 216 -2.29 -9.86 -1.96
N ALA A 217 -3.07 -10.38 -1.00
CA ALA A 217 -4.53 -10.44 -1.08
C ALA A 217 -5.19 -9.05 -1.15
N ILE A 218 -4.70 -8.10 -0.35
CA ILE A 218 -5.13 -6.69 -0.40
C ILE A 218 -4.85 -6.10 -1.78
N THR A 219 -3.66 -6.35 -2.33
CA THR A 219 -3.28 -5.83 -3.66
C THR A 219 -4.21 -6.39 -4.74
N ASP A 220 -4.49 -7.69 -4.71
CA ASP A 220 -5.41 -8.34 -5.65
C ASP A 220 -6.83 -7.78 -5.58
N GLU A 221 -7.37 -7.59 -4.36
CA GLU A 221 -8.69 -7.02 -4.13
C GLU A 221 -8.78 -5.58 -4.65
N VAL A 222 -7.77 -4.74 -4.36
CA VAL A 222 -7.71 -3.34 -4.82
C VAL A 222 -7.68 -3.27 -6.35
N VAL A 223 -6.83 -4.06 -6.99
CA VAL A 223 -6.73 -4.10 -8.47
C VAL A 223 -8.04 -4.60 -9.09
N THR A 224 -8.65 -5.64 -8.51
CA THR A 224 -9.92 -6.20 -8.97
C THR A 224 -11.04 -5.16 -8.92
N GLN A 225 -11.18 -4.43 -7.81
CA GLN A 225 -12.20 -3.41 -7.67
C GLN A 225 -11.94 -2.16 -8.53
N LEU A 226 -10.69 -1.71 -8.67
CA LEU A 226 -10.33 -0.62 -9.59
C LEU A 226 -10.75 -0.95 -11.02
N SER A 227 -10.45 -2.18 -11.47
CA SER A 227 -10.86 -2.70 -12.77
C SER A 227 -12.38 -2.75 -12.93
N LYS A 228 -13.07 -3.43 -12.00
CA LYS A 228 -14.49 -3.76 -12.12
C LYS A 228 -15.41 -2.56 -11.90
N SER A 229 -15.10 -1.71 -10.92
CA SER A 229 -15.99 -0.64 -10.45
C SER A 229 -15.65 0.72 -11.06
N TYR A 230 -14.39 0.94 -11.43
CA TYR A 230 -13.91 2.24 -11.90
C TYR A 230 -13.30 2.21 -13.31
N ASN A 231 -13.19 1.03 -13.94
CA ASN A 231 -12.52 0.85 -15.24
C ASN A 231 -11.07 1.40 -15.25
N ILE A 232 -10.39 1.33 -14.10
CA ILE A 232 -9.00 1.75 -13.96
C ILE A 232 -8.14 0.49 -13.96
N GLN A 233 -7.23 0.42 -14.94
CA GLN A 233 -6.14 -0.56 -14.97
C GLN A 233 -4.83 0.18 -14.68
N PRO A 234 -4.23 0.03 -13.50
CA PRO A 234 -2.96 0.69 -13.21
C PRO A 234 -1.92 0.34 -14.27
N VAL A 235 -1.05 1.29 -14.63
CA VAL A 235 0.08 1.04 -15.54
C VAL A 235 1.34 0.61 -14.78
N ARG A 236 1.38 0.91 -13.48
CA ARG A 236 2.42 0.49 -12.54
C ARG A 236 1.77 0.16 -11.21
N ILE A 237 2.21 -0.93 -10.59
CA ILE A 237 1.79 -1.34 -9.26
C ILE A 237 3.02 -1.42 -8.37
N LEU A 238 2.98 -0.68 -7.26
CA LEU A 238 3.91 -0.79 -6.15
C LEU A 238 3.16 -1.42 -4.99
N SER A 239 3.66 -2.53 -4.47
CA SER A 239 3.08 -3.19 -3.30
C SER A 239 4.21 -3.57 -2.35
N GLY A 240 4.20 -3.00 -1.15
CA GLY A 240 5.29 -3.19 -0.21
C GLY A 240 5.27 -2.21 0.96
N THR A 241 6.39 -2.17 1.68
CA THR A 241 6.57 -1.36 2.90
C THR A 241 7.38 -0.11 2.57
N TYR A 242 6.71 0.99 2.22
CA TYR A 242 7.36 2.22 1.74
C TYR A 242 7.32 3.36 2.77
N MET A 243 6.17 3.58 3.40
CA MET A 243 5.98 4.54 4.48
C MET A 243 5.19 3.89 5.61
N THR A 244 5.87 3.56 6.70
CA THR A 244 5.28 2.85 7.84
C THR A 244 4.73 3.77 8.92
N SER A 245 3.92 3.19 9.79
CA SER A 245 3.62 3.67 11.12
C SER A 245 4.07 2.60 12.12
N LEU A 246 5.38 2.48 12.33
CA LEU A 246 5.97 1.49 13.24
C LEU A 246 5.48 0.05 12.96
N ASN A 247 4.74 -0.57 13.89
CA ASN A 247 4.15 -1.91 13.79
C ASN A 247 2.70 -1.88 13.30
N GLY A 248 2.26 -0.81 12.63
CA GLY A 248 0.86 -0.59 12.32
C GLY A 248 0.24 -1.73 11.52
N LEU A 249 -0.75 -2.38 12.12
CA LEU A 249 -1.54 -3.44 11.50
C LEU A 249 -2.58 -2.82 10.55
N GLY A 250 -2.09 -2.37 9.41
CA GLY A 250 -2.89 -1.65 8.43
C GLY A 250 -2.15 -1.42 7.13
N PHE A 251 -2.87 -0.88 6.15
CA PHE A 251 -2.36 -0.58 4.82
C PHE A 251 -2.90 0.76 4.33
N SER A 252 -2.36 1.24 3.21
CA SER A 252 -2.85 2.43 2.54
C SER A 252 -2.88 2.22 1.04
N ILE A 253 -3.84 2.86 0.38
CA ILE A 253 -3.98 2.88 -1.07
C ILE A 253 -3.67 4.30 -1.51
N THR A 254 -2.75 4.43 -2.46
CA THR A 254 -2.43 5.67 -3.15
C THR A 254 -2.66 5.51 -4.64
N LEU A 255 -3.32 6.49 -5.25
CA LEU A 255 -3.44 6.62 -6.70
C LEU A 255 -2.74 7.91 -7.15
N LEU A 256 -1.90 7.79 -8.18
CA LEU A 256 -1.33 8.92 -8.90
C LEU A 256 -1.96 8.98 -10.30
N ASN A 257 -2.63 10.11 -10.57
CA ASN A 257 -3.14 10.46 -11.89
C ASN A 257 -1.99 11.00 -12.75
N VAL A 258 -1.49 10.23 -13.71
CA VAL A 258 -0.35 10.68 -14.52
C VAL A 258 -0.79 11.78 -15.47
N VAL A 259 -0.08 12.89 -15.41
CA VAL A 259 -0.28 14.06 -16.26
C VAL A 259 1.03 14.45 -16.95
N ASN A 260 0.93 15.25 -18.01
CA ASN A 260 2.11 15.80 -18.69
C ASN A 260 2.88 16.70 -17.72
N THR A 261 4.21 16.53 -17.67
CA THR A 261 5.10 17.31 -16.81
C THR A 261 5.32 18.75 -17.30
N ASP A 262 4.98 19.05 -18.56
CA ASP A 262 5.14 20.35 -19.21
C ASP A 262 6.58 20.91 -19.14
N ILE A 263 7.57 20.02 -19.17
CA ILE A 263 9.01 20.36 -19.20
C ILE A 263 9.75 19.75 -20.40
N GLY A 264 9.02 19.20 -21.38
CA GLY A 264 9.61 18.56 -22.57
C GLY A 264 10.18 17.15 -22.31
N GLY A 265 9.79 16.52 -21.21
CA GLY A 265 10.26 15.19 -20.80
C GLY A 265 11.40 15.24 -19.78
N PRO A 266 11.63 14.13 -19.05
CA PRO A 266 10.90 12.84 -19.10
C PRO A 266 9.47 12.91 -18.51
N SER A 267 8.65 11.91 -18.82
CA SER A 267 7.31 11.68 -18.26
C SER A 267 7.37 11.21 -16.80
N MET A 268 6.24 11.25 -16.08
CA MET A 268 6.18 10.73 -14.71
C MET A 268 6.47 9.22 -14.63
N ILE A 269 6.05 8.44 -15.64
CA ILE A 269 6.30 7.00 -15.70
C ILE A 269 7.79 6.70 -15.91
N GLU A 270 8.45 7.39 -16.84
CA GLU A 270 9.90 7.24 -17.05
C GLU A 270 10.69 7.62 -15.79
N LEU A 271 10.27 8.67 -15.08
CA LEU A 271 10.87 9.07 -13.81
C LEU A 271 10.65 8.05 -12.69
N LEU A 272 9.47 7.41 -12.66
CA LEU A 272 9.16 6.34 -11.72
C LEU A 272 10.02 5.09 -11.97
N ASP A 273 10.20 4.74 -13.24
CA ASP A 273 10.97 3.57 -13.68
C ASP A 273 12.49 3.81 -13.66
N ALA A 274 12.94 5.06 -13.58
CA ALA A 274 14.36 5.39 -13.56
C ALA A 274 15.09 4.65 -12.42
N PRO A 275 16.31 4.13 -12.66
CA PRO A 275 17.04 3.37 -11.65
C PRO A 275 17.37 4.21 -10.42
N SER A 276 17.44 3.55 -9.26
CA SER A 276 17.85 4.15 -8.00
C SER A 276 18.57 3.13 -7.13
N GLU A 277 19.59 3.57 -6.38
CA GLU A 277 20.36 2.73 -5.46
C GLU A 277 19.95 3.05 -4.02
N VAL A 278 18.73 2.66 -3.64
CA VAL A 278 18.19 2.90 -2.30
C VAL A 278 17.46 1.68 -1.76
N THR A 279 17.59 1.41 -0.46
CA THR A 279 16.97 0.24 0.19
C THR A 279 15.45 0.32 0.34
N GLY A 280 14.89 1.54 0.31
CA GLY A 280 13.47 1.77 0.55
C GLY A 280 12.61 1.78 -0.72
N TRP A 281 13.19 1.61 -1.91
CA TRP A 281 12.48 1.66 -3.17
C TRP A 281 12.59 0.33 -3.89
N ALA A 282 11.49 -0.39 -4.03
CA ALA A 282 11.39 -1.51 -4.95
C ALA A 282 10.82 -1.03 -6.28
N ALA A 283 11.44 -1.48 -7.38
CA ALA A 283 10.98 -1.16 -8.73
C ALA A 283 9.51 -1.57 -8.92
N PRO A 284 8.69 -0.77 -9.62
CA PRO A 284 7.29 -1.08 -9.82
C PRO A 284 7.11 -2.31 -10.71
N ILE A 285 6.05 -3.07 -10.46
CA ILE A 285 5.60 -4.13 -11.38
C ILE A 285 5.02 -3.45 -12.62
N GLN A 286 5.53 -3.83 -13.79
CA GLN A 286 5.13 -3.25 -15.08
C GLN A 286 3.86 -3.92 -15.63
N LYS A 287 3.09 -3.16 -16.41
CA LYS A 287 1.87 -3.62 -17.08
C LYS A 287 2.03 -4.91 -17.88
N THR A 288 3.18 -5.06 -18.52
CA THR A 288 3.56 -6.25 -19.28
C THR A 288 3.53 -7.53 -18.45
N THR A 289 3.72 -7.47 -17.13
CA THR A 289 3.70 -8.64 -16.25
C THR A 289 2.32 -9.29 -16.17
N TRP A 290 1.24 -8.52 -16.04
CA TRP A 290 -0.13 -9.09 -15.97
C TRP A 290 -0.85 -9.10 -17.32
N GLU A 291 -0.39 -8.33 -18.30
CA GLU A 291 -0.82 -8.48 -19.70
C GLU A 291 -0.22 -9.71 -20.38
N ALA A 292 0.89 -10.24 -19.84
CA ALA A 292 1.44 -11.52 -20.25
C ALA A 292 0.42 -12.63 -19.94
N LYS A 293 -0.50 -12.86 -20.88
CA LYS A 293 -1.36 -14.04 -20.91
C LYS A 293 -0.44 -15.25 -21.02
N ASN A 294 0.02 -15.77 -19.89
CA ASN A 294 0.91 -16.91 -19.86
C ASN A 294 0.13 -18.13 -20.36
N THR A 295 0.21 -18.38 -21.67
CA THR A 295 -0.38 -19.54 -22.33
C THR A 295 0.49 -20.78 -22.18
N ALA A 296 1.66 -20.69 -21.53
CA ALA A 296 2.48 -21.85 -21.19
C ALA A 296 1.92 -22.53 -19.94
N VAL A 297 0.64 -22.88 -19.96
CA VAL A 297 0.09 -23.78 -18.96
C VAL A 297 0.59 -25.17 -19.34
N ARG A 298 1.31 -25.83 -18.43
CA ARG A 298 1.74 -27.24 -18.59
C ARG A 298 0.58 -28.22 -18.73
N THR A 299 -0.68 -27.77 -18.64
CA THR A 299 -1.87 -28.60 -18.81
C THR A 299 -2.12 -29.00 -20.26
N ASP A 300 -1.67 -28.23 -21.26
CA ASP A 300 -1.89 -28.58 -22.67
C ASP A 300 -1.05 -29.80 -23.11
N THR A 301 0.04 -30.10 -22.39
CA THR A 301 0.86 -31.30 -22.58
C THR A 301 0.38 -32.50 -21.76
N VAL A 302 -0.61 -32.34 -20.89
CA VAL A 302 -1.29 -33.45 -20.19
C VAL A 302 -2.63 -33.70 -20.86
N LYS A 303 -2.61 -33.95 -22.17
CA LYS A 303 -3.52 -34.96 -22.74
C LYS A 303 -3.00 -36.32 -22.28
N GLU A 304 -3.09 -36.57 -20.98
CA GLU A 304 -3.07 -37.93 -20.48
C GLU A 304 -4.40 -38.56 -20.91
N ASN A 305 -4.40 -39.11 -22.13
CA ASN A 305 -5.03 -40.40 -22.38
C ASN A 305 -4.34 -41.46 -21.50
N GLN A 306 -4.34 -41.27 -20.17
CA GLN A 306 -4.21 -42.41 -19.29
C GLN A 306 -5.51 -43.19 -19.48
N GLU A 307 -5.47 -44.21 -20.34
CA GLU A 307 -6.52 -45.24 -20.35
C GLU A 307 -6.70 -45.69 -18.91
N ILE A 308 -7.79 -45.25 -18.28
CA ILE A 308 -8.16 -45.68 -16.94
C ILE A 308 -8.41 -47.18 -17.05
N LYS A 309 -7.41 -47.98 -16.68
CA LYS A 309 -7.55 -49.43 -16.64
C LYS A 309 -8.63 -49.76 -15.61
N PRO A 310 -9.72 -50.45 -15.99
CA PRO A 310 -10.71 -50.89 -15.02
C PRO A 310 -10.00 -51.70 -13.93
N SER A 311 -10.23 -51.35 -12.67
CA SER A 311 -9.63 -52.05 -11.52
C SER A 311 -10.10 -53.51 -11.40
N GLY A 312 -11.10 -53.92 -12.18
CA GLY A 312 -11.73 -55.25 -12.11
C GLY A 312 -12.55 -55.46 -10.84
N LEU A 313 -12.69 -54.44 -9.99
CA LEU A 313 -13.44 -54.51 -8.74
C LEU A 313 -14.95 -54.51 -9.04
N THR A 314 -15.62 -55.59 -8.65
CA THR A 314 -17.08 -55.64 -8.54
C THR A 314 -17.49 -55.17 -7.16
N VAL A 315 -18.25 -54.07 -7.06
CA VAL A 315 -18.69 -53.50 -5.78
C VAL A 315 -20.21 -53.37 -5.74
N ASP A 316 -20.80 -53.62 -4.58
CA ASP A 316 -22.16 -53.16 -4.29
C ASP A 316 -22.13 -51.63 -4.13
N VAL A 317 -22.61 -50.94 -5.16
CA VAL A 317 -22.60 -49.48 -5.22
C VAL A 317 -23.39 -48.86 -4.07
N SER A 318 -24.52 -49.46 -3.68
CA SER A 318 -25.38 -48.92 -2.63
C SER A 318 -24.73 -49.06 -1.25
N GLY A 319 -24.19 -50.25 -0.97
CA GLY A 319 -23.45 -50.50 0.28
C GLY A 319 -22.18 -49.67 0.38
N ALA A 320 -21.40 -49.58 -0.70
CA ALA A 320 -20.16 -48.80 -0.74
C ALA A 320 -20.41 -47.31 -0.56
N SER A 321 -21.42 -46.75 -1.24
CA SER A 321 -21.78 -45.33 -1.09
C SER A 321 -22.22 -45.01 0.33
N THR A 322 -23.07 -45.86 0.93
CA THR A 322 -23.53 -45.68 2.32
C THR A 322 -22.37 -45.72 3.30
N ALA A 323 -21.46 -46.70 3.16
CA ALA A 323 -20.30 -46.84 4.02
C ALA A 323 -19.33 -45.66 3.87
N LEU A 324 -19.09 -45.23 2.63
CA LEU A 324 -18.21 -44.10 2.32
C LEU A 324 -18.77 -42.80 2.88
N THR A 325 -20.02 -42.43 2.58
CA THR A 325 -20.64 -41.22 3.14
C THR A 325 -20.65 -41.23 4.66
N THR A 326 -20.93 -42.36 5.29
CA THR A 326 -20.89 -42.49 6.75
C THR A 326 -19.46 -42.29 7.30
N GLY A 327 -18.45 -42.84 6.62
CA GLY A 327 -17.05 -42.66 6.96
C GLY A 327 -16.60 -41.20 6.83
N LEU A 328 -16.92 -40.55 5.71
CA LEU A 328 -16.57 -39.14 5.45
C LEU A 328 -17.21 -38.22 6.48
N LYS A 329 -18.49 -38.42 6.83
CA LYS A 329 -19.16 -37.64 7.90
C LYS A 329 -18.49 -37.80 9.26
N LYS A 330 -18.01 -39.00 9.60
CA LYS A 330 -17.26 -39.24 10.84
C LYS A 330 -15.91 -38.52 10.82
N VAL A 331 -15.21 -38.52 9.68
CA VAL A 331 -13.94 -37.78 9.51
C VAL A 331 -14.16 -36.28 9.67
N ILE A 332 -15.20 -35.72 9.04
CA ILE A 332 -15.56 -34.30 9.18
C ILE A 332 -15.88 -33.95 10.64
N ALA A 333 -16.65 -34.79 11.34
CA ALA A 333 -16.99 -34.57 12.74
C ALA A 333 -15.80 -34.68 13.70
N ALA A 334 -14.80 -35.50 13.37
CA ALA A 334 -13.60 -35.70 14.18
C ALA A 334 -12.56 -34.59 14.00
N GLU A 335 -12.72 -33.70 13.01
CA GLU A 335 -11.74 -32.65 12.67
C GLU A 335 -11.24 -31.86 13.88
N PRO A 336 -12.09 -31.26 14.73
CA PRO A 336 -11.60 -30.40 15.82
C PRO A 336 -10.71 -31.15 16.82
N GLU A 337 -11.01 -32.42 17.06
CA GLU A 337 -10.24 -33.25 17.99
C GLU A 337 -8.90 -33.69 17.37
N ILE A 338 -8.91 -34.07 16.09
CA ILE A 338 -7.69 -34.43 15.36
C ILE A 338 -6.75 -33.23 15.26
N THR A 339 -7.27 -32.06 14.87
CA THR A 339 -6.52 -30.79 14.84
C THR A 339 -5.94 -30.47 16.21
N ARG A 340 -6.70 -30.66 17.29
CA ARG A 340 -6.21 -30.44 18.66
C ARG A 340 -5.04 -31.35 19.02
N TYR A 341 -5.12 -32.65 18.71
CA TYR A 341 -4.02 -33.59 18.99
C TYR A 341 -2.80 -33.30 18.13
N ASP A 342 -3.01 -32.99 16.86
CA ASP A 342 -1.95 -32.64 15.93
C ASP A 342 -1.25 -31.35 16.35
N THR A 343 -1.95 -30.35 16.89
CA THR A 343 -1.33 -29.14 17.44
C THR A 343 -0.34 -29.41 18.58
N VAL A 344 -0.48 -30.53 19.31
CA VAL A 344 0.41 -30.86 20.44
C VAL A 344 1.78 -31.37 19.97
N VAL A 345 1.84 -32.11 18.86
CA VAL A 345 3.05 -32.84 18.42
C VAL A 345 3.41 -32.67 16.94
N GLY A 346 2.53 -32.05 16.15
CA GLY A 346 2.63 -31.77 14.74
C GLY A 346 2.40 -30.28 14.44
N ASP A 347 1.90 -29.97 13.25
CA ASP A 347 1.69 -28.61 12.74
C ASP A 347 0.25 -28.11 12.88
N GLY A 348 -0.67 -28.97 13.33
CA GLY A 348 -2.03 -28.57 13.70
C GLY A 348 -2.95 -28.38 12.50
N ASP A 349 -2.69 -29.05 11.39
CA ASP A 349 -3.50 -28.97 10.17
C ASP A 349 -4.10 -30.31 9.73
N CYS A 350 -3.72 -31.43 10.35
CA CYS A 350 -4.12 -32.76 9.92
C CYS A 350 -5.65 -32.96 9.89
N GLY A 351 -6.36 -32.49 10.92
CA GLY A 351 -7.82 -32.55 10.95
C GLY A 351 -8.45 -31.74 9.81
N ILE A 352 -7.94 -30.53 9.56
CA ILE A 352 -8.39 -29.64 8.49
C ILE A 352 -8.16 -30.28 7.12
N GLY A 353 -7.00 -30.90 6.92
CA GLY A 353 -6.64 -31.63 5.70
C GLY A 353 -7.58 -32.81 5.44
N LEU A 354 -7.87 -33.62 6.47
CA LEU A 354 -8.79 -34.75 6.38
C LEU A 354 -10.22 -34.32 6.09
N LYS A 355 -10.71 -33.26 6.76
CA LYS A 355 -12.03 -32.68 6.49
C LYS A 355 -12.14 -32.19 5.05
N ARG A 356 -11.15 -31.44 4.55
CA ARG A 356 -11.14 -30.94 3.18
C ARG A 356 -11.20 -32.09 2.16
N GLY A 357 -10.42 -33.15 2.37
CA GLY A 357 -10.48 -34.34 1.52
C GLY A 357 -11.85 -35.02 1.57
N ALA A 358 -12.48 -35.07 2.75
CA ALA A 358 -13.78 -35.68 2.92
C ALA A 358 -14.90 -34.91 2.23
N GLU A 359 -14.92 -33.57 2.36
CA GLU A 359 -15.91 -32.68 1.75
C GLU A 359 -15.84 -32.72 0.21
N VAL A 360 -14.63 -32.73 -0.36
CA VAL A 360 -14.44 -32.83 -1.83
C VAL A 360 -14.91 -34.18 -2.38
N THR A 361 -14.87 -35.24 -1.57
CA THR A 361 -15.32 -36.60 -1.96
C THR A 361 -16.82 -36.81 -1.78
N GLU A 362 -17.52 -35.95 -1.02
CA GLU A 362 -18.97 -36.03 -0.84
C GLU A 362 -19.73 -35.45 -2.05
N ILE A 363 -19.14 -34.50 -2.78
CA ILE A 363 -19.73 -33.81 -3.95
C ILE A 363 -19.91 -34.71 -5.19
N PRO A 364 -19.03 -35.67 -5.53
CA PRO A 364 -19.17 -36.52 -6.72
C PRO A 364 -20.14 -37.71 -6.59
N LEU A 365 -20.78 -37.90 -5.42
CA LEU A 365 -21.60 -39.09 -5.11
C LEU A 365 -23.12 -38.80 -5.04
N LEU A 366 -23.55 -37.57 -5.34
CA LEU A 366 -24.94 -37.14 -5.54
C LEU A 366 -25.23 -36.86 -7.01
#